data_AF-A0A3T1D033-F1
#
_entry.id   AF-A0A3T1D033-F1
#
_cell.length_a   1.000
_cell.length_b   1.000
_cell.length_c   1.000
_cell.angle_alpha   90.00
_cell.angle_beta   90.00
_cell.angle_gamma   90.00
#
_symmetry.space_group_name_H-M   'P 1'
#
loop_
_entity.id
_entity.type
_entity.pdbx_description
1 polymer ?
#
loop_
_entity_poly.entity_id
_entity_poly.type
_entity_poly.pdbx_seq_one_letter_code
_entity_poly.pdbx_strand_id
1 'polypeptide(L)'
;MQIGRRIYYDKGTGNVIVDTGERSGSVAETTIEQDFAIYAALAEYALETVGCLQLDYGQYEQDFATSNGFRVNVSGEAPVLLFSYSESGEPELYPLYQK
;
A
#
# COMPACT_ATOMS: atom_id res chain seq x y z
N MET A 1 -19.49 2.49 -0.88
CA MET A 1 -18.36 2.72 -1.81
C MET A 1 -17.20 1.85 -1.36
N GLN A 2 -16.42 1.34 -2.28
CA GLN A 2 -15.20 0.58 -2.00
C GLN A 2 -14.04 1.37 -2.59
N ILE A 3 -13.13 1.82 -1.73
CA ILE A 3 -11.96 2.59 -2.12
C ILE A 3 -10.76 1.76 -1.68
N GLY A 4 -9.95 1.34 -2.64
CA GLY A 4 -8.73 0.63 -2.33
C GLY A 4 -7.75 1.51 -1.57
N ARG A 5 -6.76 0.87 -0.95
CA ARG A 5 -5.80 1.57 -0.12
C ARG A 5 -4.97 2.53 -0.95
N ARG A 6 -4.70 3.70 -0.37
CA ARG A 6 -3.78 4.68 -0.95
C ARG A 6 -2.49 4.69 -0.15
N ILE A 7 -1.39 4.53 -0.88
CA ILE A 7 -0.05 4.43 -0.31
C ILE A 7 0.74 5.64 -0.79
N TYR A 8 1.17 6.45 0.16
CA TYR A 8 2.08 7.55 -0.07
C TYR A 8 3.50 7.08 0.18
N TYR A 9 4.39 7.36 -0.76
CA TYR A 9 5.78 6.95 -0.70
C TYR A 9 6.68 8.06 -1.23
N ASP A 10 7.94 8.04 -0.79
CA ASP A 10 8.95 8.96 -1.28
C ASP A 10 9.45 8.49 -2.66
N LYS A 11 9.39 9.34 -3.69
CA LYS A 11 9.81 8.98 -5.05
C LYS A 11 11.31 8.84 -5.21
N GLY A 12 12.10 9.41 -4.30
CA GLY A 12 13.57 9.30 -4.35
C GLY A 12 14.07 7.97 -3.79
N THR A 13 13.41 7.45 -2.75
CA THR A 13 13.87 6.28 -1.99
C THR A 13 12.94 5.08 -2.07
N GLY A 14 11.67 5.29 -2.40
CA GLY A 14 10.66 4.23 -2.41
C GLY A 14 10.12 3.87 -1.02
N ASN A 15 10.48 4.65 0.01
CA ASN A 15 10.00 4.42 1.37
C ASN A 15 8.52 4.83 1.49
N VAL A 16 7.72 3.95 2.08
CA VAL A 16 6.32 4.23 2.40
C VAL A 16 6.27 5.22 3.56
N ILE A 17 5.59 6.35 3.35
CA ILE A 17 5.44 7.43 4.32
C ILE A 17 4.12 7.28 5.06
N VAL A 18 3.03 7.12 4.31
CA VAL A 18 1.68 6.93 4.86
C VAL A 18 0.96 5.84 4.11
N ASP A 19 0.46 4.86 4.86
CA ASP A 19 -0.58 3.95 4.39
C ASP A 19 -1.91 4.42 4.95
N THR A 20 -2.88 4.64 4.07
CA THR A 20 -4.22 5.05 4.48
C THR A 20 -5.16 3.86 4.72
N GLY A 21 -4.74 2.65 4.33
CA GLY A 21 -5.55 1.45 4.41
C GLY A 21 -6.75 1.45 3.47
N GLU A 22 -7.43 0.31 3.41
CA GLU A 22 -8.65 0.16 2.60
C GLU A 22 -9.85 0.79 3.29
N ARG A 23 -10.72 1.41 2.50
CA ARG A 23 -11.88 2.13 2.99
C ARG A 23 -13.13 1.55 2.35
N SER A 24 -14.09 1.12 3.17
CA SER A 24 -15.37 0.57 2.71
C SER A 24 -16.55 1.14 3.48
N GLY A 25 -17.73 1.12 2.85
CA GLY A 25 -18.98 1.64 3.43
C GLY A 25 -19.24 3.09 3.04
N SER A 26 -19.40 3.96 4.04
CA SER A 26 -19.71 5.39 3.91
C SER A 26 -18.43 6.25 3.85
N VAL A 27 -17.54 5.89 2.94
CA VAL A 27 -16.26 6.56 2.73
C VAL A 27 -16.32 7.39 1.46
N ALA A 28 -15.62 8.54 1.47
CA ALA A 28 -15.48 9.42 0.31
C ALA A 28 -14.03 9.43 -0.14
N GLU A 29 -13.80 9.57 -1.44
CA GLU A 29 -12.47 9.77 -2.00
C GLU A 29 -11.93 11.12 -1.50
N THR A 30 -10.90 11.07 -0.66
CA THR A 30 -10.14 12.26 -0.29
C THR A 30 -9.21 12.63 -1.44
N THR A 31 -8.93 13.92 -1.59
CA THR A 31 -7.89 14.40 -2.51
C THR A 31 -6.52 14.28 -1.87
N ILE A 32 -5.47 14.21 -2.69
CA ILE A 32 -4.08 14.19 -2.22
C ILE A 32 -3.79 15.38 -1.29
N GLU A 33 -4.29 16.56 -1.64
CA GLU A 33 -4.11 17.78 -0.84
C GLU A 33 -4.76 17.68 0.54
N GLN A 34 -5.96 17.09 0.63
CA GLN A 34 -6.60 16.85 1.91
C GLN A 34 -5.82 15.85 2.75
N ASP A 35 -5.35 14.75 2.15
CA ASP A 35 -4.55 13.76 2.86
C ASP A 35 -3.24 14.41 3.38
N PHE A 36 -2.59 15.27 2.58
CA PHE A 36 -1.42 16.04 3.03
C PHE A 36 -1.70 16.97 4.22
N ALA A 37 -2.91 17.54 4.30
CA ALA A 37 -3.32 18.37 5.43
C ALA A 37 -3.68 17.54 6.67
N ILE A 38 -4.13 16.28 6.49
CA ILE A 38 -4.52 15.37 7.57
C ILE A 38 -3.30 14.67 8.18
N TYR A 39 -2.37 14.20 7.34
CA TYR A 39 -1.23 13.41 7.77
C TYR A 39 0.00 14.30 7.97
N ALA A 40 0.36 14.54 9.24
CA ALA A 40 1.56 15.30 9.59
C ALA A 40 2.85 14.70 8.98
N ALA A 41 2.91 13.38 8.82
CA ALA A 41 4.04 12.71 8.17
C ALA A 41 4.23 13.15 6.71
N LEU A 42 3.17 13.54 5.99
CA LEU A 42 3.28 14.07 4.63
C LEU A 42 3.71 15.53 4.63
N ALA A 43 3.40 16.29 5.68
CA ALA A 43 3.79 17.70 5.80
C ALA A 43 5.31 17.91 5.90
N GLU A 44 6.06 16.87 6.28
CA GLU A 44 7.53 16.88 6.27
C GLU A 44 8.13 16.69 4.86
N TYR A 45 7.33 16.27 3.89
CA TYR A 45 7.76 16.02 2.51
C TYR A 45 7.13 17.00 1.53
N ALA A 46 7.80 17.23 0.40
CA ALA A 46 7.24 18.05 -0.66
C ALA A 46 6.29 17.21 -1.52
N LEU A 47 5.15 17.78 -1.91
CA LEU A 47 4.16 17.09 -2.76
C LEU A 47 4.76 16.67 -4.12
N GLU A 48 5.79 17.36 -4.59
CA GLU A 48 6.57 17.01 -5.77
C GLU A 48 7.54 15.84 -5.57
N THR A 49 7.94 15.51 -4.33
CA THR A 49 8.82 14.36 -4.03
C THR A 49 8.03 13.14 -3.57
N VAL A 50 6.80 13.34 -3.10
CA VAL A 50 5.90 12.24 -2.74
C VAL A 50 5.17 11.70 -3.98
N GLY A 51 5.07 10.39 -4.06
CA GLY A 51 4.23 9.65 -4.99
C GLY A 51 3.00 9.09 -4.26
N CYS A 52 1.89 9.01 -4.96
CA CYS A 52 0.68 8.36 -4.47
C CYS A 52 0.36 7.15 -5.36
N LEU A 53 0.21 5.99 -4.74
CA LEU A 53 -0.23 4.78 -5.40
C LEU A 53 -1.65 4.47 -4.92
N GLN A 54 -2.61 4.63 -5.82
CA GLN A 54 -4.00 4.27 -5.58
C GLN A 54 -4.18 2.82 -6.03
N LEU A 55 -4.44 1.93 -5.08
CA LEU A 55 -4.79 0.55 -5.37
C LEU A 55 -6.31 0.40 -5.53
N ASP A 56 -6.71 -0.66 -6.22
CA ASP A 56 -8.07 -1.16 -6.25
C ASP A 56 -8.45 -1.81 -4.91
N TYR A 57 -9.74 -1.84 -4.60
CA TYR A 57 -10.23 -2.50 -3.39
C TYR A 57 -10.01 -4.02 -3.47
N GLY A 58 -9.43 -4.60 -2.42
CA GLY A 58 -8.98 -5.99 -2.37
C GLY A 58 -7.68 -6.27 -3.14
N GLN A 59 -7.08 -5.26 -3.79
CA GLN A 59 -5.84 -5.46 -4.53
C GLN A 59 -4.69 -5.70 -3.56
N TYR A 60 -4.01 -6.84 -3.74
CA TYR A 60 -2.92 -7.32 -2.87
C TYR A 60 -3.35 -7.64 -1.42
N GLU A 61 -4.66 -7.78 -1.12
CA GLU A 61 -5.17 -8.16 0.21
C GLU A 61 -4.35 -9.31 0.84
N GLN A 62 -4.19 -10.39 0.07
CA GLN A 62 -3.48 -11.58 0.52
C GLN A 62 -1.99 -11.33 0.72
N ASP A 63 -1.36 -10.54 -0.15
CA ASP A 63 0.06 -10.15 -0.01
C ASP A 63 0.27 -9.28 1.23
N PHE A 64 -0.62 -8.35 1.53
CA PHE A 64 -0.55 -7.56 2.76
C PHE A 64 -0.80 -8.38 4.02
N ALA A 65 -1.64 -9.42 3.93
CA ALA A 65 -1.89 -10.33 5.06
C ALA A 65 -0.72 -11.30 5.31
N THR A 66 0.02 -11.69 4.27
CA THR A 66 1.09 -12.70 4.34
C THR A 66 2.50 -12.11 4.35
N SER A 67 2.67 -10.86 3.90
CA SER A 67 3.96 -10.17 3.91
C SER A 67 4.33 -9.68 5.30
N ASN A 68 5.63 -9.67 5.55
CA ASN A 68 6.22 -9.12 6.77
C ASN A 68 6.38 -7.59 6.69
N GLY A 69 6.43 -7.06 5.46
CA GLY A 69 6.47 -5.63 5.17
C GLY A 69 6.46 -5.40 3.67
N PHE A 70 6.33 -4.15 3.25
CA PHE A 70 6.32 -3.77 1.85
C PHE A 70 7.02 -2.43 1.63
N ARG A 71 7.49 -2.20 0.41
CA ARG A 71 8.11 -0.95 -0.05
C ARG A 71 7.66 -0.64 -1.47
N VAL A 72 7.83 0.60 -1.91
CA VAL A 72 7.54 0.97 -3.31
C VAL A 72 8.85 1.00 -4.08
N ASN A 73 8.96 0.23 -5.15
CA ASN A 73 10.07 0.32 -6.08
C ASN A 73 9.85 1.52 -7.01
N VAL A 74 10.75 2.49 -6.91
CA VAL A 74 10.76 3.72 -7.71
C VAL A 74 11.88 3.75 -8.74
N SER A 75 12.65 2.66 -8.86
CA SER A 75 13.76 2.56 -9.81
C SER A 75 13.32 2.29 -11.25
N GLY A 76 12.05 1.89 -11.45
CA GLY A 76 11.46 1.62 -12.76
C GLY A 76 10.75 2.83 -13.37
N GLU A 77 10.18 2.64 -14.56
CA GLU A 77 9.36 3.67 -15.23
C GLU A 77 8.04 3.93 -14.48
N ALA A 78 7.51 2.92 -13.80
CA ALA A 78 6.31 3.00 -12.99
C ALA A 78 6.58 2.48 -11.57
N PRO A 79 6.00 3.13 -10.54
CA PRO A 79 6.14 2.68 -9.17
C PRO A 79 5.37 1.38 -8.95
N VAL A 80 6.04 0.37 -8.39
CA VAL A 80 5.42 -0.94 -8.09
C VAL A 80 5.62 -1.32 -6.63
N LEU A 81 4.65 -1.99 -6.02
CA LEU A 81 4.79 -2.49 -4.66
C LEU A 81 5.67 -3.75 -4.64
N LEU A 82 6.63 -3.76 -3.71
CA LEU A 82 7.47 -4.90 -3.39
C LEU A 82 7.13 -5.38 -1.99
N PHE A 83 6.55 -6.56 -1.91
CA PHE A 83 6.27 -7.24 -0.66
C PHE A 83 7.48 -8.07 -0.23
N SER A 84 7.79 -8.01 1.06
CA SER A 84 8.84 -8.79 1.70
C SER A 84 8.18 -9.88 2.52
N TYR A 85 8.41 -11.13 2.13
CA TYR A 85 7.93 -12.30 2.84
C TYR A 85 9.11 -12.84 3.64
N SER A 86 8.99 -12.89 4.97
CA SER A 86 9.93 -13.66 5.78
C SER A 86 9.74 -15.13 5.43
N GLU A 87 10.82 -15.87 5.11
CA GLU A 87 10.76 -17.31 4.81
C GLU A 87 10.11 -18.17 5.91
N SER A 88 9.78 -17.60 7.07
CA SER A 88 8.96 -18.23 8.11
C SER A 88 7.46 -18.36 7.76
N GLY A 89 7.10 -18.26 6.49
CA GLY A 89 5.80 -18.73 6.00
C GLY A 89 5.92 -20.22 5.67
N GLU A 90 5.64 -21.09 6.65
CA GLU A 90 5.18 -22.44 6.30
C GLU A 90 4.05 -22.26 5.28
N PRO A 91 4.11 -22.88 4.08
CA PRO A 91 2.97 -22.84 3.19
C PRO A 91 1.82 -23.49 3.95
N GLU A 92 0.72 -22.76 4.17
CA GLU A 92 -0.52 -23.38 4.59
C GLU A 92 -0.87 -24.42 3.52
N LEU A 93 -0.50 -25.67 3.80
CA LEU A 93 -0.91 -26.82 3.03
C LEU A 93 -2.42 -26.86 3.13
N TYR A 94 -3.10 -26.27 2.15
CA TYR A 94 -4.52 -26.51 1.93
C TYR A 94 -4.73 -28.02 2.03
N PRO A 95 -5.60 -28.53 2.91
CA PRO A 95 -5.87 -29.95 2.94
C PRO A 95 -6.44 -30.31 1.56
N LEU A 96 -5.66 -31.04 0.77
CA LEU A 96 -6.15 -31.74 -0.40
C LEU A 96 -7.32 -32.58 0.09
N TYR A 97 -8.54 -32.18 -0.27
CA TYR A 97 -9.71 -33.03 -0.14
C TYR A 97 -9.48 -34.24 -1.05
N GLN A 98 -8.82 -35.27 -0.53
CA GLN A 98 -8.81 -36.59 -1.12
C GLN A 98 -10.22 -37.16 -0.93
N LYS A 99 -10.86 -37.43 -2.07
CA LYS A 99 -12.15 -38.09 -2.17
C LYS A 99 -11.95 -39.59 -2.40
#